data_AF-A0A848VDW4-F1
#
_entry.id   AF-A0A848VDW4-F1
#
_cell.length_a   1.000
_cell.length_b   1.000
_cell.length_c   1.000
_cell.angle_alpha   90.00
_cell.angle_beta   90.00
_cell.angle_gamma   90.00
#
_symmetry.space_group_name_H-M   'P 1'
#
loop_
_entity.id
_entity.type
_entity.pdbx_description
1 polymer ?
#
loop_
_entity_poly.entity_id
_entity_poly.type
_entity_poly.pdbx_seq_one_letter_code
_entity_poly.pdbx_strand_id
1 'polypeptide(L)'
;MRSGKTIKRTFAFLAVCSIAACSTDNGRTSAAESSRLAKIADRVEIIRDDFGVPHVYGQSDADAVFGMLYAQAEDDFPRIESNYIWAIGRLAEIEGEQALWSDLRARLYMTVADAKTAYESAPPWLQELCDAYADGLNYFLETHPDVQPRLLTRFEPWMPMFFSEGSIGGDIEQIPLAGIEAFYGGGLAQDSADDASAAAAKLAEPAGSNGFAIAPELTREGHALLLINPHTSFYFRGEIHVVSEEGLNAYGAVTWGQFFVYQGFNENTGWMHTSTNVDFIDEFVEDVSFEGEQIRYRYGKEMRPVQVSEVTLQYKDGDALRSRTFPLYHTHHGPITHRLGDNWVATRINWDPVNALRQSYTRTKLKNYDEFR
;
A
#
# COMPACT_ATOMS: atom_id res chain seq x y z
N MET A 1 -29.05 -63.16 -43.76
CA MET A 1 -28.54 -62.54 -42.50
C MET A 1 -27.03 -62.66 -42.50
N ARG A 2 -26.31 -61.56 -42.75
CA ARG A 2 -24.87 -61.55 -43.02
C ARG A 2 -24.05 -61.35 -41.75
N SER A 3 -23.14 -62.30 -41.55
CA SER A 3 -21.77 -62.21 -41.04
C SER A 3 -21.51 -61.55 -39.69
N GLY A 4 -21.12 -62.38 -38.71
CA GLY A 4 -20.22 -61.96 -37.64
C GLY A 4 -18.80 -61.71 -38.17
N LYS A 5 -18.06 -60.86 -37.45
CA LYS A 5 -16.59 -60.85 -37.38
C LYS A 5 -16.17 -60.16 -36.09
N THR A 6 -15.56 -60.94 -35.21
CA THR A 6 -14.84 -60.51 -34.02
C THR A 6 -13.56 -59.77 -34.45
N ILE A 7 -13.33 -58.56 -33.94
CA ILE A 7 -12.03 -57.87 -34.08
C ILE A 7 -11.54 -57.49 -32.68
N LYS A 8 -10.49 -58.18 -32.25
CA LYS A 8 -9.63 -57.79 -31.13
C LYS A 8 -8.93 -56.48 -31.49
N ARG A 9 -8.94 -55.49 -30.59
CA ARG A 9 -8.03 -54.34 -30.65
C ARG A 9 -7.13 -54.35 -29.41
N THR A 10 -5.86 -54.58 -29.67
CA THR A 10 -4.72 -54.55 -28.76
C THR A 10 -4.57 -53.16 -28.14
N PHE A 11 -4.49 -53.07 -26.81
CA PHE A 11 -4.06 -51.86 -26.11
C PHE A 11 -2.54 -51.72 -26.27
N ALA A 12 -2.11 -50.73 -27.06
CA ALA A 12 -0.72 -50.29 -27.06
C ALA A 12 -0.57 -49.25 -25.94
N PHE A 13 0.18 -49.59 -24.89
CA PHE A 13 0.64 -48.65 -23.87
C PHE A 13 1.68 -47.73 -24.53
N LEU A 14 1.30 -46.50 -24.87
CA LEU A 14 2.27 -45.43 -25.09
C LEU A 14 2.61 -44.84 -23.72
N ALA A 15 3.82 -45.15 -23.24
CA ALA A 15 4.45 -44.40 -22.16
C ALA A 15 4.71 -42.98 -22.68
N VAL A 16 3.87 -42.03 -22.27
CA VAL A 16 4.16 -40.60 -22.44
C VAL A 16 5.18 -40.23 -21.38
N CYS A 17 6.42 -40.00 -21.79
CA CYS A 17 7.42 -39.33 -20.98
C CYS A 17 6.91 -37.92 -20.67
N SER A 18 6.51 -37.69 -19.42
CA SER A 18 6.24 -36.35 -18.91
C SER A 18 7.54 -35.57 -18.88
N ILE A 19 7.77 -34.76 -19.92
CA ILE A 19 8.74 -33.68 -19.86
C ILE A 19 8.14 -32.66 -18.89
N ALA A 20 8.72 -32.58 -17.69
CA ALA A 20 8.44 -31.51 -16.75
C ALA A 20 8.94 -30.20 -17.39
N ALA A 21 8.06 -29.55 -18.14
CA ALA A 21 8.25 -28.16 -18.50
C ALA A 21 8.03 -27.35 -17.22
N CYS A 22 9.07 -26.65 -16.76
CA CYS A 22 8.93 -25.59 -15.77
C CYS A 22 7.96 -24.55 -16.35
N SER A 23 6.68 -24.63 -15.95
CA SER A 23 5.73 -23.55 -16.20
C SER A 23 6.10 -22.42 -15.27
N THR A 24 6.44 -21.28 -15.85
CA THR A 24 6.36 -19.98 -15.20
C THR A 24 4.99 -19.87 -14.52
N ASP A 25 5.01 -19.67 -13.21
CA ASP A 25 3.83 -19.59 -12.36
C ASP A 25 3.00 -18.36 -12.78
N ASN A 26 1.92 -18.60 -13.52
CA ASN A 26 1.13 -17.57 -14.21
C ASN A 26 0.18 -16.82 -13.25
N GLY A 27 0.59 -16.61 -11.99
CA GLY A 27 -0.23 -15.94 -10.97
C GLY A 27 -1.60 -16.57 -10.73
N ARG A 28 -1.82 -17.81 -11.19
CA ARG A 28 -3.10 -18.51 -11.03
C ARG A 28 -3.13 -19.18 -9.67
N THR A 29 -4.15 -18.84 -8.89
CA THR A 29 -4.46 -19.48 -7.61
C THR A 29 -4.45 -21.01 -7.78
N SER A 30 -3.68 -21.70 -6.93
CA SER A 30 -3.64 -23.16 -6.97
C SER A 30 -4.99 -23.73 -6.51
N ALA A 31 -5.38 -24.92 -6.98
CA ALA A 31 -6.65 -25.55 -6.53
C ALA A 31 -6.75 -25.71 -5.00
N ALA A 32 -5.62 -25.88 -4.32
CA ALA A 32 -5.57 -25.95 -2.86
C ALA A 32 -5.82 -24.59 -2.21
N GLU A 33 -5.25 -23.52 -2.76
CA GLU A 33 -5.46 -22.14 -2.32
C GLU A 33 -6.90 -21.69 -2.61
N SER A 34 -7.43 -21.95 -3.81
CA SER A 34 -8.84 -21.70 -4.16
C SER A 34 -9.81 -22.34 -3.15
N SER A 35 -9.57 -23.62 -2.82
CA SER A 35 -10.39 -24.31 -1.81
C SER A 35 -10.23 -23.73 -0.41
N ARG A 36 -9.06 -23.18 -0.06
CA ARG A 36 -8.82 -22.53 1.22
C ARG A 36 -9.54 -21.18 1.29
N LEU A 37 -9.43 -20.35 0.25
CA LEU A 37 -10.09 -19.05 0.16
C LEU A 37 -11.61 -19.19 0.19
N ALA A 38 -12.18 -20.14 -0.57
CA ALA A 38 -13.62 -20.43 -0.54
C ALA A 38 -14.12 -20.79 0.88
N LYS A 39 -13.34 -21.55 1.65
CA LYS A 39 -13.68 -21.89 3.05
C LYS A 39 -13.60 -20.69 4.00
N ILE A 40 -12.78 -19.69 3.71
CA ILE A 40 -12.76 -18.43 4.46
C ILE A 40 -14.01 -17.63 4.11
N ALA A 41 -14.32 -17.50 2.81
CA ALA A 41 -15.53 -16.83 2.33
C ALA A 41 -16.81 -17.43 2.93
N ASP A 42 -16.90 -18.76 3.08
CA ASP A 42 -18.04 -19.43 3.75
C ASP A 42 -18.27 -19.00 5.21
N ARG A 43 -17.27 -18.38 5.86
CA ARG A 43 -17.35 -17.86 7.25
C ARG A 43 -17.63 -16.36 7.32
N VAL A 44 -17.78 -15.69 6.19
CA VAL A 44 -17.95 -14.24 6.08
C VAL A 44 -19.32 -13.93 5.50
N GLU A 45 -20.05 -13.03 6.15
CA GLU A 45 -21.30 -12.48 5.64
C GLU A 45 -21.11 -10.99 5.34
N ILE A 46 -21.52 -10.56 4.15
CA ILE A 46 -21.50 -9.14 3.74
C ILE A 46 -22.93 -8.75 3.40
N ILE A 47 -23.49 -7.81 4.16
CA ILE A 47 -24.82 -7.24 3.96
C ILE A 47 -24.63 -5.80 3.49
N ARG A 48 -25.18 -5.44 2.33
CA ARG A 48 -25.16 -4.04 1.85
C ARG A 48 -26.48 -3.36 2.16
N ASP A 49 -26.41 -2.13 2.65
CA ASP A 49 -27.60 -1.30 2.92
C ASP A 49 -28.12 -0.61 1.65
N ASP A 50 -29.14 0.25 1.80
CA ASP A 50 -29.77 0.98 0.69
C ASP A 50 -28.82 1.97 -0.01
N PHE A 51 -27.69 2.33 0.61
CA PHE A 51 -26.64 3.19 0.05
C PHE A 51 -25.46 2.39 -0.51
N GLY A 52 -25.50 1.05 -0.39
CA GLY A 52 -24.45 0.16 -0.81
C GLY A 52 -23.33 -0.01 0.22
N VAL A 53 -23.46 0.55 1.43
CA VAL A 53 -22.45 0.43 2.48
C VAL A 53 -22.36 -1.03 2.93
N PRO A 54 -21.19 -1.67 2.82
CA PRO A 54 -21.01 -3.03 3.29
C PRO A 54 -20.95 -3.11 4.81
N HIS A 55 -21.75 -4.00 5.37
CA HIS A 55 -21.66 -4.50 6.74
C HIS A 55 -21.10 -5.91 6.71
N VAL A 56 -19.84 -6.04 7.10
CA VAL A 56 -19.05 -7.27 7.07
C VAL A 56 -19.06 -7.93 8.44
N TYR A 57 -19.39 -9.21 8.48
CA TYR A 57 -19.41 -10.04 9.68
C TYR A 57 -18.49 -11.25 9.47
N GLY A 58 -17.51 -11.43 10.34
CA GLY A 58 -16.60 -12.59 10.33
C GLY A 58 -16.56 -13.30 11.69
N GLN A 59 -16.16 -14.59 11.69
CA GLN A 59 -15.99 -15.35 12.94
C GLN A 59 -14.73 -14.92 13.69
N SER A 60 -13.65 -14.63 12.97
CA SER A 60 -12.43 -14.03 13.52
C SER A 60 -12.20 -12.62 12.96
N ASP A 61 -11.27 -11.89 13.58
CA ASP A 61 -10.75 -10.64 13.03
C ASP A 61 -10.19 -10.82 11.61
N ALA A 62 -9.50 -11.93 11.36
CA ALA A 62 -8.95 -12.26 10.04
C ALA A 62 -10.07 -12.51 9.01
N ASP A 63 -11.14 -13.22 9.37
CA ASP A 63 -12.30 -13.42 8.50
C ASP A 63 -12.98 -12.07 8.18
N ALA A 64 -13.10 -11.20 9.18
CA ALA A 64 -13.68 -9.87 9.00
C ALA A 64 -12.80 -8.98 8.08
N VAL A 65 -11.47 -9.03 8.23
CA VAL A 65 -10.52 -8.35 7.33
C VAL A 65 -10.58 -8.90 5.90
N PHE A 66 -10.68 -10.22 5.73
CA PHE A 66 -10.87 -10.85 4.42
C PHE A 66 -12.11 -10.28 3.72
N GLY A 67 -13.26 -10.26 4.42
CA GLY A 67 -14.51 -9.71 3.89
C GLY A 67 -14.44 -8.22 3.60
N MET A 68 -13.74 -7.47 4.45
CA MET A 68 -13.54 -6.02 4.31
C MET A 68 -12.77 -5.69 3.02
N LEU A 69 -11.73 -6.44 2.69
CA LEU A 69 -10.94 -6.19 1.48
C LEU A 69 -11.65 -6.68 0.21
N TYR A 70 -12.38 -7.79 0.32
CA TYR A 70 -13.25 -8.25 -0.77
C TYR A 70 -14.32 -7.20 -1.10
N ALA A 71 -15.02 -6.66 -0.10
CA ALA A 71 -16.04 -5.61 -0.29
C ALA A 71 -15.45 -4.32 -0.88
N GLN A 72 -14.29 -3.88 -0.39
CA GLN A 72 -13.59 -2.73 -0.96
C GLN A 72 -13.22 -2.94 -2.44
N ALA A 73 -12.81 -4.16 -2.82
CA ALA A 73 -12.45 -4.48 -4.19
C ALA A 73 -13.67 -4.54 -5.12
N GLU A 74 -14.82 -5.04 -4.63
CA GLU A 74 -16.10 -4.93 -5.35
C GLU A 74 -16.49 -3.48 -5.63
N ASP A 75 -16.17 -2.56 -4.71
CA ASP A 75 -16.52 -1.15 -4.84
C ASP A 75 -15.57 -0.39 -5.77
N ASP A 76 -14.25 -0.53 -5.61
CA ASP A 76 -13.25 0.18 -6.42
C ASP A 76 -11.88 -0.51 -6.47
N PHE A 77 -11.83 -1.72 -7.05
CA PHE A 77 -10.55 -2.41 -7.30
C PHE A 77 -9.49 -1.55 -8.02
N PRO A 78 -9.80 -0.76 -9.08
CA PRO A 78 -8.81 0.08 -9.75
C PRO A 78 -8.08 1.07 -8.82
N ARG A 79 -8.76 1.61 -7.80
CA ARG A 79 -8.12 2.45 -6.77
C ARG A 79 -7.17 1.65 -5.90
N ILE A 80 -7.60 0.49 -5.40
CA ILE A 80 -6.75 -0.39 -4.59
C ILE A 80 -5.49 -0.76 -5.38
N GLU A 81 -5.67 -1.22 -6.61
CA GLU A 81 -4.55 -1.58 -7.49
C GLU A 81 -3.61 -0.39 -7.71
N SER A 82 -4.14 0.79 -8.05
CA SER A 82 -3.32 1.98 -8.31
C SER A 82 -2.49 2.40 -7.09
N ASN A 83 -3.06 2.34 -5.89
CA ASN A 83 -2.34 2.62 -4.64
C ASN A 83 -1.13 1.68 -4.49
N TYR A 84 -1.34 0.38 -4.68
CA TYR A 84 -0.25 -0.59 -4.51
C TYR A 84 0.77 -0.60 -5.65
N ILE A 85 0.38 -0.24 -6.89
CA ILE A 85 1.33 -0.03 -8.00
C ILE A 85 2.25 1.17 -7.70
N TRP A 86 1.68 2.26 -7.19
CA TRP A 86 2.45 3.42 -6.76
C TRP A 86 3.41 3.05 -5.62
N ALA A 87 2.92 2.32 -4.61
CA ALA A 87 3.73 1.94 -3.44
C ALA A 87 4.93 1.05 -3.79
N ILE A 88 4.79 0.11 -4.72
CA ILE A 88 5.91 -0.74 -5.19
C ILE A 88 6.82 -0.03 -6.22
N GLY A 89 6.53 1.23 -6.56
CA GLY A 89 7.26 2.02 -7.55
C GLY A 89 7.25 1.36 -8.93
N ARG A 90 6.05 1.10 -9.47
CA ARG A 90 5.84 0.56 -10.83
C ARG A 90 4.75 1.33 -11.61
N LEU A 91 4.43 2.56 -11.21
CA LEU A 91 3.44 3.40 -11.86
C LEU A 91 3.84 3.73 -13.30
N ALA A 92 5.13 3.87 -13.59
CA ALA A 92 5.63 4.16 -14.93
C ALA A 92 5.33 3.04 -15.95
N GLU A 93 5.14 1.80 -15.50
CA GLU A 93 4.73 0.67 -16.37
C GLU A 93 3.32 0.85 -16.93
N ILE A 94 2.48 1.65 -16.27
CA ILE A 94 1.08 1.86 -16.62
C ILE A 94 0.76 3.30 -17.06
N GLU A 95 1.53 4.28 -16.60
CA GLU A 95 1.31 5.70 -16.92
C GLU A 95 2.36 6.25 -17.90
N GLY A 96 3.54 5.64 -17.97
CA GLY A 96 4.61 6.04 -18.89
C GLY A 96 5.78 6.74 -18.21
N GLU A 97 6.73 7.21 -19.02
CA GLU A 97 8.03 7.72 -18.58
C GLU A 97 7.94 8.83 -17.51
N GLN A 98 6.92 9.69 -17.57
CA GLN A 98 6.73 10.79 -16.63
C GLN A 98 6.52 10.34 -15.18
N ALA A 99 6.10 9.09 -14.95
CA ALA A 99 5.92 8.54 -13.61
C ALA A 99 7.22 7.91 -13.05
N LEU A 100 8.33 7.85 -13.81
CA LEU A 100 9.59 7.29 -13.34
C LEU A 100 10.12 7.96 -12.07
N TRP A 101 9.93 9.27 -11.93
CA TRP A 101 10.38 10.00 -10.75
C TRP A 101 9.56 9.66 -9.51
N SER A 102 8.26 9.41 -9.70
CA SER A 102 7.40 8.89 -8.63
C SER A 102 7.83 7.48 -8.22
N ASP A 103 8.11 6.62 -9.18
CA ASP A 103 8.60 5.27 -8.92
C ASP A 103 9.96 5.27 -8.23
N LEU A 104 10.88 6.13 -8.66
CA LEU A 104 12.18 6.29 -8.04
C LEU A 104 12.05 6.77 -6.59
N ARG A 105 11.19 7.76 -6.32
CA ARG A 105 10.89 8.21 -4.97
C ARG A 105 10.35 7.07 -4.10
N ALA A 106 9.39 6.30 -4.60
CA ALA A 106 8.88 5.13 -3.88
C ALA A 106 10.00 4.13 -3.57
N ARG A 107 10.88 3.85 -4.54
CA ARG A 107 11.99 2.90 -4.37
C ARG A 107 13.11 3.37 -3.44
N LEU A 108 13.22 4.66 -3.13
CA LEU A 108 14.16 5.18 -2.14
C LEU A 108 13.72 4.90 -0.70
N TYR A 109 12.43 4.66 -0.44
CA TYR A 109 11.88 4.54 0.91
C TYR A 109 11.11 3.24 1.16
N MET A 110 10.33 2.79 0.18
CA MET A 110 9.37 1.69 0.29
C MET A 110 9.90 0.46 -0.45
N THR A 111 11.02 -0.10 0.02
CA THR A 111 11.57 -1.30 -0.64
C THR A 111 10.75 -2.54 -0.30
N VAL A 112 10.57 -3.43 -1.29
CA VAL A 112 9.89 -4.72 -1.08
C VAL A 112 10.65 -5.60 -0.07
N ALA A 113 11.98 -5.49 0.01
CA ALA A 113 12.78 -6.25 0.96
C ALA A 113 12.51 -5.81 2.40
N ASP A 114 12.43 -4.49 2.64
CA ASP A 114 12.13 -3.95 3.96
C ASP A 114 10.68 -4.25 4.36
N ALA A 115 9.73 -4.17 3.42
CA ALA A 115 8.33 -4.54 3.68
C ALA A 115 8.18 -6.03 4.07
N LYS A 116 8.90 -6.93 3.38
CA LYS A 116 8.93 -8.36 3.75
C LYS A 116 9.52 -8.57 5.13
N THR A 117 10.64 -7.91 5.43
CA THR A 117 11.29 -7.97 6.75
C THR A 117 10.37 -7.42 7.85
N ALA A 118 9.66 -6.33 7.58
CA ALA A 118 8.69 -5.74 8.50
C ALA A 118 7.52 -6.70 8.76
N TYR A 119 6.98 -7.34 7.74
CA TYR A 119 5.96 -8.38 7.89
C TYR A 119 6.48 -9.59 8.67
N GLU A 120 7.66 -10.11 8.35
CA GLU A 120 8.26 -11.26 9.04
C GLU A 120 8.56 -10.98 10.53
N SER A 121 8.84 -9.72 10.87
CA SER A 121 9.06 -9.28 12.27
C SER A 121 7.80 -8.85 13.01
N ALA A 122 6.66 -8.72 12.32
CA ALA A 122 5.39 -8.36 12.92
C ALA A 122 4.89 -9.45 13.88
N PRO A 123 4.12 -9.09 14.93
CA PRO A 123 3.54 -10.09 15.83
C PRO A 123 2.59 -11.02 15.07
N PRO A 124 2.45 -12.31 15.46
CA PRO A 124 1.67 -13.30 14.72
C PRO A 124 0.23 -12.87 14.42
N TRP A 125 -0.44 -12.21 15.36
CA TRP A 125 -1.80 -11.71 15.15
C TRP A 125 -1.87 -10.67 14.01
N LEU A 126 -0.83 -9.85 13.82
CA LEU A 126 -0.81 -8.85 12.74
C LEU A 126 -0.47 -9.50 11.40
N GLN A 127 0.41 -10.51 11.41
CA GLN A 127 0.68 -11.33 10.21
C GLN A 127 -0.60 -11.98 9.71
N GLU A 128 -1.45 -12.50 10.61
CA GLU A 128 -2.73 -13.10 10.27
C GLU A 128 -3.69 -12.11 9.58
N LEU A 129 -3.75 -10.85 10.04
CA LEU A 129 -4.54 -9.80 9.36
C LEU A 129 -3.96 -9.43 8.00
N CYS A 130 -2.63 -9.41 7.88
CA CYS A 130 -1.93 -9.15 6.63
C CYS A 130 -2.16 -10.27 5.60
N ASP A 131 -2.20 -11.51 6.05
CA ASP A 131 -2.55 -12.69 5.24
C ASP A 131 -4.00 -12.60 4.77
N ALA A 132 -4.93 -12.29 5.69
CA ALA A 132 -6.34 -12.08 5.36
C ALA A 132 -6.58 -10.94 4.36
N TYR A 133 -5.81 -9.85 4.49
CA TYR A 133 -5.81 -8.75 3.53
C TYR A 133 -5.48 -9.22 2.11
N ALA A 134 -4.40 -10.01 1.96
CA ALA A 134 -3.98 -10.51 0.66
C ALA A 134 -5.00 -11.53 0.13
N ASP A 135 -5.50 -12.40 1.00
CA ASP A 135 -6.49 -13.41 0.68
C ASP A 135 -7.82 -12.82 0.17
N GLY A 136 -8.33 -11.75 0.81
CA GLY A 136 -9.57 -11.09 0.39
C GLY A 136 -9.47 -10.52 -1.02
N LEU A 137 -8.37 -9.84 -1.34
CA LEU A 137 -8.12 -9.28 -2.67
C LEU A 137 -7.86 -10.36 -3.72
N ASN A 138 -7.11 -11.41 -3.37
CA ASN A 138 -6.84 -12.52 -4.27
C ASN A 138 -8.11 -13.35 -4.55
N TYR A 139 -8.99 -13.50 -3.55
CA TYR A 139 -10.29 -14.15 -3.74
C TYR A 139 -11.22 -13.31 -4.62
N PHE A 140 -11.20 -11.98 -4.48
CA PHE A 140 -11.89 -11.08 -5.39
C PHE A 140 -11.43 -11.29 -6.84
N LEU A 141 -10.11 -11.29 -7.09
CA LEU A 141 -9.56 -11.52 -8.43
C LEU A 141 -9.92 -12.90 -9.00
N GLU A 142 -9.97 -13.93 -8.16
CA GLU A 142 -10.37 -15.28 -8.57
C GLU A 142 -11.86 -15.35 -8.96
N THR A 143 -12.72 -14.68 -8.19
CA THR A 143 -14.19 -14.72 -8.36
C THR A 143 -14.72 -13.73 -9.39
N HIS A 144 -13.90 -12.74 -9.79
CA HIS A 144 -14.23 -11.72 -10.77
C HIS A 144 -13.30 -11.79 -11.99
N PRO A 145 -13.35 -12.87 -12.81
CA PRO A 145 -12.45 -13.06 -13.95
C PRO A 145 -12.61 -12.00 -15.05
N ASP A 146 -13.69 -11.24 -15.04
CA ASP A 146 -13.93 -10.13 -15.97
C ASP A 146 -13.13 -8.87 -15.60
N VAL A 147 -12.70 -8.74 -14.35
CA VAL A 147 -11.80 -7.65 -13.93
C VAL A 147 -10.46 -7.84 -14.64
N GLN A 148 -9.96 -6.76 -15.23
CA GLN A 148 -8.68 -6.73 -15.93
C GLN A 148 -7.70 -5.88 -15.12
N PRO A 149 -6.85 -6.48 -14.27
CA PRO A 149 -5.81 -5.74 -13.57
C PRO A 149 -4.88 -5.03 -14.55
N ARG A 150 -4.53 -3.78 -14.23
CA ARG A 150 -3.54 -3.01 -15.00
C ARG A 150 -2.13 -3.58 -14.86
N LEU A 151 -1.81 -4.15 -13.69
CA LEU A 151 -0.49 -4.68 -13.38
C LEU A 151 -0.50 -5.79 -12.32
N LEU A 152 -1.32 -5.66 -11.27
CA LEU A 152 -1.27 -6.53 -10.09
C LEU A 152 -2.24 -7.70 -10.25
N THR A 153 -1.71 -8.85 -10.64
CA THR A 153 -2.48 -10.10 -10.72
C THR A 153 -2.51 -10.87 -9.41
N ARG A 154 -1.77 -10.39 -8.38
CA ARG A 154 -1.71 -11.00 -7.05
C ARG A 154 -1.30 -9.96 -6.02
N PHE A 155 -1.97 -10.00 -4.86
CA PHE A 155 -1.62 -9.25 -3.66
C PHE A 155 -0.87 -10.15 -2.69
N GLU A 156 0.09 -9.56 -1.98
CA GLU A 156 0.99 -10.28 -1.07
C GLU A 156 0.84 -9.75 0.35
N PRO A 157 1.04 -10.59 1.39
CA PRO A 157 0.75 -10.21 2.77
C PRO A 157 1.69 -9.14 3.34
N TRP A 158 2.86 -8.91 2.74
CA TRP A 158 3.73 -7.81 3.15
C TRP A 158 3.29 -6.44 2.63
N MET A 159 2.37 -6.39 1.65
CA MET A 159 1.97 -5.13 1.01
C MET A 159 1.38 -4.08 1.98
N PRO A 160 0.57 -4.43 2.99
CA PRO A 160 0.05 -3.46 3.96
C PRO A 160 1.12 -2.64 4.68
N MET A 161 2.38 -3.10 4.71
CA MET A 161 3.50 -2.33 5.28
C MET A 161 3.74 -1.00 4.56
N PHE A 162 3.23 -0.82 3.34
CA PHE A 162 3.30 0.47 2.63
C PHE A 162 2.14 1.43 2.95
N PHE A 163 1.06 0.94 3.58
CA PHE A 163 -0.13 1.73 3.92
C PHE A 163 -0.51 1.52 5.37
N SER A 164 0.42 1.82 6.27
CA SER A 164 0.37 1.41 7.67
C SER A 164 -0.39 2.35 8.62
N GLU A 165 -0.48 3.63 8.27
CA GLU A 165 -0.94 4.70 9.18
C GLU A 165 -2.30 5.31 8.79
N GLY A 166 -2.87 4.89 7.66
CA GLY A 166 -4.15 5.42 7.17
C GLY A 166 -4.08 6.43 6.02
N SER A 167 -2.87 6.96 5.77
CA SER A 167 -2.50 7.74 4.59
C SER A 167 -1.92 6.85 3.49
N ILE A 168 -1.82 7.38 2.27
CA ILE A 168 -1.13 6.73 1.15
C ILE A 168 0.38 7.01 1.30
N GLY A 169 1.16 6.03 1.79
CA GLY A 169 2.61 6.00 1.62
C GLY A 169 3.49 6.74 2.63
N GLY A 170 3.10 6.82 3.90
CA GLY A 170 3.99 7.27 4.99
C GLY A 170 4.65 8.63 4.74
N ASP A 171 3.89 9.57 4.17
CA ASP A 171 4.31 10.95 3.88
C ASP A 171 5.44 11.16 2.86
N ILE A 172 5.88 10.13 2.13
CA ILE A 172 6.89 10.35 1.07
C ILE A 172 6.42 11.30 -0.03
N GLU A 173 5.11 11.51 -0.16
CA GLU A 173 4.54 12.47 -1.10
C GLU A 173 4.99 13.92 -0.85
N GLN A 174 5.36 14.24 0.39
CA GLN A 174 5.90 15.55 0.77
C GLN A 174 7.30 15.81 0.18
N ILE A 175 8.01 14.74 -0.24
CA ILE A 175 9.32 14.86 -0.88
C ILE A 175 9.13 15.24 -2.36
N PRO A 176 9.58 16.43 -2.81
CA PRO A 176 9.29 16.93 -4.14
C PRO A 176 9.94 16.10 -5.25
N LEU A 177 9.16 15.71 -6.25
CA LEU A 177 9.67 14.97 -7.41
C LEU A 177 10.72 15.76 -8.21
N ALA A 178 10.59 17.10 -8.26
CA ALA A 178 11.53 17.96 -8.97
C ALA A 178 12.97 17.84 -8.42
N GLY A 179 13.13 17.67 -7.11
CA GLY A 179 14.45 17.45 -6.49
C GLY A 179 15.07 16.12 -6.90
N ILE A 180 14.25 15.06 -6.90
CA ILE A 180 14.63 13.71 -7.33
C ILE A 180 15.03 13.72 -8.82
N GLU A 181 14.20 14.32 -9.67
CA GLU A 181 14.47 14.45 -11.10
C GLU A 181 15.75 15.24 -11.38
N ALA A 182 15.95 16.38 -10.71
CA ALA A 182 17.16 17.18 -10.89
C ALA A 182 18.43 16.40 -10.47
N PHE A 183 18.35 15.64 -9.38
CA PHE A 183 19.49 14.88 -8.88
C PHE A 183 19.82 13.65 -9.75
N TYR A 184 18.82 12.81 -10.04
CA TYR A 184 19.00 11.52 -10.71
C TYR A 184 18.84 11.59 -12.24
N GLY A 185 18.31 12.70 -12.76
CA GLY A 185 18.13 12.93 -14.21
C GLY A 185 19.38 13.39 -14.94
N GLY A 186 20.44 13.77 -14.23
CA GLY A 186 21.71 14.22 -14.82
C GLY A 186 21.70 15.64 -15.38
N GLY A 187 20.64 16.42 -15.11
CA GLY A 187 20.56 17.84 -15.45
C GLY A 187 21.05 18.73 -14.31
N LEU A 188 21.79 19.79 -14.63
CA LEU A 188 21.82 20.97 -13.75
C LEU A 188 20.37 21.43 -13.63
N ALA A 189 19.87 21.60 -12.39
CA ALA A 189 18.53 22.09 -12.13
C ALA A 189 18.20 23.24 -13.09
N GLN A 190 17.20 23.05 -13.95
CA GLN A 190 16.58 24.21 -14.58
C GLN A 190 15.78 24.88 -13.47
N ASP A 191 16.09 26.16 -13.23
CA ASP A 191 15.30 27.10 -12.41
C ASP A 191 13.85 27.29 -12.91
N SER A 192 13.31 26.36 -13.72
CA SER A 192 11.96 26.38 -14.27
C SER A 192 10.95 25.58 -13.44
N ALA A 193 11.36 24.97 -12.31
CA ALA A 193 10.44 24.30 -11.39
C ALA A 193 9.43 25.26 -10.76
N ASP A 194 9.76 26.56 -10.68
CA ASP A 194 8.93 27.57 -10.02
C ASP A 194 7.63 27.87 -10.79
N ASP A 195 7.65 27.91 -12.13
CA ASP A 195 6.49 28.35 -12.92
C ASP A 195 5.40 27.27 -13.06
N ALA A 196 5.78 26.00 -13.23
CA ALA A 196 4.84 24.88 -13.31
C ALA A 196 4.24 24.54 -11.92
N SER A 197 5.07 24.62 -10.87
CA SER A 197 4.64 24.47 -9.48
C SER A 197 3.68 25.58 -9.05
N ALA A 198 3.95 26.84 -9.41
CA ALA A 198 3.07 27.96 -9.09
C ALA A 198 1.72 27.91 -9.83
N ALA A 199 1.68 27.38 -11.05
CA ALA A 199 0.42 27.17 -11.78
C ALA A 199 -0.41 26.02 -11.20
N ALA A 200 0.23 24.90 -10.83
CA ALA A 200 -0.41 23.79 -10.16
C ALA A 200 -0.93 24.18 -8.76
N ALA A 201 -0.16 24.96 -7.99
CA ALA A 201 -0.56 25.44 -6.67
C ALA A 201 -1.79 26.38 -6.71
N LYS A 202 -2.01 27.10 -7.82
CA LYS A 202 -3.21 27.94 -8.00
C LYS A 202 -4.49 27.15 -8.29
N LEU A 203 -4.36 25.92 -8.79
CA LEU A 203 -5.47 25.01 -9.07
C LEU A 203 -5.62 23.94 -7.99
N ALA A 204 -4.76 23.95 -6.97
CA ALA A 204 -4.82 23.01 -5.87
C ALA A 204 -6.07 23.28 -5.03
N GLU A 205 -6.93 22.27 -4.92
CA GLU A 205 -8.07 22.32 -4.02
C GLU A 205 -7.59 22.44 -2.56
N PRO A 206 -8.29 23.21 -1.71
CA PRO A 206 -7.95 23.30 -0.30
C PRO A 206 -8.03 21.91 0.36
N ALA A 207 -6.92 21.46 0.93
CA ALA A 207 -6.88 20.27 1.77
C ALA A 207 -6.99 20.67 3.25
N GLY A 208 -7.53 19.78 4.07
CA GLY A 208 -7.70 20.03 5.51
C GLY A 208 -8.59 19.01 6.16
N SER A 209 -8.98 19.24 7.41
CA SER A 209 -9.96 18.43 8.12
C SER A 209 -10.50 19.22 9.31
N ASN A 210 -11.78 19.01 9.65
CA ASN A 210 -12.37 19.47 10.89
C ASN A 210 -12.67 18.29 11.80
N GLY A 211 -12.62 18.51 13.11
CA GLY A 211 -13.03 17.56 14.12
C GLY A 211 -13.51 18.26 15.38
N PHE A 212 -14.58 17.73 15.98
CA PHE A 212 -15.06 18.19 17.28
C PHE A 212 -15.37 17.00 18.18
N ALA A 213 -14.92 17.05 19.43
CA ALA A 213 -15.39 16.19 20.50
C ALA A 213 -16.05 17.08 21.57
N ILE A 214 -17.31 16.82 21.87
CA ILE A 214 -18.10 17.60 22.83
C ILE A 214 -18.37 16.73 24.06
N ALA A 215 -17.96 17.22 25.23
CA ALA A 215 -18.14 16.52 26.49
C ALA A 215 -19.65 16.39 26.85
N PRO A 216 -20.07 15.30 27.52
CA PRO A 216 -21.46 15.08 27.93
C PRO A 216 -22.12 16.28 28.63
N GLU A 217 -21.39 16.96 29.52
CA GLU A 217 -21.86 18.12 30.30
C GLU A 217 -22.22 19.34 29.45
N LEU A 218 -21.76 19.38 28.19
CA LEU A 218 -22.06 20.44 27.22
C LEU A 218 -23.22 20.05 26.28
N THR A 219 -23.85 18.90 26.49
CA THR A 219 -24.94 18.38 25.63
C THR A 219 -26.25 18.26 26.40
N ARG A 220 -27.38 18.34 25.68
CA ARG A 220 -28.72 18.27 26.30
C ARG A 220 -29.01 16.91 26.92
N GLU A 221 -28.62 15.83 26.24
CA GLU A 221 -28.96 14.45 26.63
C GLU A 221 -27.87 13.78 27.47
N GLY A 222 -26.76 14.47 27.77
CA GLY A 222 -25.68 13.92 28.60
C GLY A 222 -24.84 12.84 27.91
N HIS A 223 -24.73 12.89 26.58
CA HIS A 223 -23.88 11.99 25.79
C HIS A 223 -22.76 12.76 25.10
N ALA A 224 -21.59 12.13 24.94
CA ALA A 224 -20.53 12.72 24.14
C ALA A 224 -20.96 12.80 22.66
N LEU A 225 -20.52 13.84 21.95
CA LEU A 225 -20.74 13.99 20.51
C LEU A 225 -19.39 14.07 19.79
N LEU A 226 -19.30 13.45 18.61
CA LEU A 226 -18.11 13.47 17.76
C LEU A 226 -18.49 13.92 16.34
N LEU A 227 -17.73 14.85 15.78
CA LEU A 227 -17.74 15.18 14.36
C LEU A 227 -16.47 14.65 13.69
N ILE A 228 -16.67 13.84 12.65
CA ILE A 228 -15.62 13.34 11.75
C ILE A 228 -15.81 14.04 10.40
N ASN A 229 -14.89 14.95 10.03
CA ASN A 229 -15.03 15.73 8.80
C ASN A 229 -13.69 15.98 8.08
N PRO A 230 -13.09 14.93 7.48
CA PRO A 230 -11.88 15.08 6.68
C PRO A 230 -12.18 15.77 5.33
N HIS A 231 -11.25 16.60 4.84
CA HIS A 231 -11.32 17.24 3.50
C HIS A 231 -10.20 16.68 2.62
N THR A 232 -10.49 15.54 2.00
CA THR A 232 -9.61 14.84 1.05
C THR A 232 -10.18 14.93 -0.37
N SER A 233 -9.51 14.35 -1.37
CA SER A 233 -10.11 14.22 -2.71
C SER A 233 -11.45 13.47 -2.67
N PHE A 234 -12.36 13.80 -3.60
CA PHE A 234 -13.77 13.38 -3.56
C PHE A 234 -14.02 11.87 -3.47
N TYR A 235 -13.10 11.04 -3.99
CA TYR A 235 -13.29 9.59 -4.10
C TYR A 235 -12.22 8.81 -3.32
N PHE A 236 -11.68 9.42 -2.27
CA PHE A 236 -10.54 8.88 -1.53
C PHE A 236 -10.91 7.76 -0.54
N ARG A 237 -12.16 7.71 -0.08
CA ARG A 237 -12.59 6.82 1.01
C ARG A 237 -13.90 6.11 0.71
N GLY A 238 -13.97 4.84 1.08
CA GLY A 238 -15.21 4.08 1.20
C GLY A 238 -15.72 4.12 2.64
N GLU A 239 -17.03 3.93 2.82
CA GLU A 239 -17.68 3.74 4.11
C GLU A 239 -17.94 2.26 4.33
N ILE A 240 -17.69 1.74 5.54
CA ILE A 240 -17.84 0.32 5.85
C ILE A 240 -18.12 0.11 7.33
N HIS A 241 -18.82 -0.98 7.62
CA HIS A 241 -18.98 -1.55 8.95
C HIS A 241 -18.33 -2.93 8.99
N VAL A 242 -17.50 -3.20 10.00
CA VAL A 242 -16.77 -4.47 10.13
C VAL A 242 -16.91 -5.01 11.55
N VAL A 243 -17.35 -6.26 11.66
CA VAL A 243 -17.62 -6.93 12.93
C VAL A 243 -16.95 -8.31 12.97
N SER A 244 -16.37 -8.67 14.11
CA SER A 244 -15.89 -10.02 14.40
C SER A 244 -16.39 -10.52 15.77
N GLU A 245 -16.44 -11.84 15.96
CA GLU A 245 -16.70 -12.42 17.29
C GLU A 245 -15.52 -12.24 18.27
N GLU A 246 -14.36 -11.78 17.79
CA GLU A 246 -13.16 -11.47 18.58
C GLU A 246 -13.14 -10.02 19.10
N GLY A 247 -14.25 -9.30 18.95
CA GLY A 247 -14.48 -7.98 19.54
C GLY A 247 -14.15 -6.81 18.62
N LEU A 248 -14.01 -7.03 17.31
CA LEU A 248 -14.05 -5.94 16.33
C LEU A 248 -15.51 -5.55 16.10
N ASN A 249 -15.81 -4.26 16.14
CA ASN A 249 -17.12 -3.70 15.78
C ASN A 249 -16.94 -2.23 15.39
N ALA A 250 -16.37 -1.99 14.21
CA ALA A 250 -15.97 -0.66 13.79
C ALA A 250 -16.78 -0.18 12.57
N TYR A 251 -17.26 1.06 12.64
CA TYR A 251 -18.00 1.72 11.57
C TYR A 251 -17.29 3.01 11.17
N GLY A 252 -17.07 3.22 9.87
CA GLY A 252 -16.58 4.51 9.38
C GLY A 252 -15.88 4.42 8.03
N ALA A 253 -14.94 5.34 7.83
CA ALA A 253 -14.27 5.53 6.56
C ALA A 253 -12.92 4.79 6.50
N VAL A 254 -12.67 4.14 5.37
CA VAL A 254 -11.42 3.44 5.05
C VAL A 254 -10.72 4.11 3.88
N THR A 255 -9.40 3.99 3.82
CA THR A 255 -8.65 4.31 2.59
C THR A 255 -8.56 3.02 1.77
N TRP A 256 -8.78 3.10 0.46
CA TRP A 256 -8.83 1.95 -0.43
C TRP A 256 -7.59 1.06 -0.30
N GLY A 257 -7.80 -0.21 0.10
CA GLY A 257 -6.75 -1.19 0.28
C GLY A 257 -6.19 -1.27 1.71
N GLN A 258 -6.82 -0.65 2.71
CA GLN A 258 -6.45 -0.82 4.11
C GLN A 258 -7.40 -1.76 4.84
N PHE A 259 -6.89 -2.47 5.85
CA PHE A 259 -7.65 -3.44 6.65
C PHE A 259 -8.17 -2.90 8.00
N PHE A 260 -8.26 -1.58 8.15
CA PHE A 260 -8.82 -0.96 9.37
C PHE A 260 -9.63 0.29 9.04
N VAL A 261 -10.63 0.59 9.88
CA VAL A 261 -11.40 1.84 9.81
C VAL A 261 -10.53 3.01 10.28
N TYR A 262 -10.07 3.85 9.35
CA TYR A 262 -9.13 4.92 9.64
C TYR A 262 -9.73 6.02 10.53
N GLN A 263 -10.95 6.43 10.21
CA GLN A 263 -11.77 7.36 10.99
C GLN A 263 -13.16 6.79 11.16
N GLY A 264 -13.65 6.76 12.39
CA GLY A 264 -14.92 6.09 12.67
C GLY A 264 -15.21 6.00 14.16
N PHE A 265 -16.07 5.06 14.49
CA PHE A 265 -16.47 4.76 15.86
C PHE A 265 -16.81 3.28 16.01
N ASN A 266 -16.81 2.83 17.27
CA ASN A 266 -17.42 1.58 17.71
C ASN A 266 -18.47 1.90 18.78
N GLU A 267 -19.03 0.87 19.43
CA GLU A 267 -20.07 1.06 20.44
C GLU A 267 -19.60 1.81 21.71
N ASN A 268 -18.28 1.99 21.88
CA ASN A 268 -17.69 2.57 23.09
C ASN A 268 -16.89 3.86 22.84
N THR A 269 -16.24 3.99 21.69
CA THR A 269 -15.26 5.02 21.39
C THR A 269 -15.40 5.52 19.95
N GLY A 270 -14.94 6.74 19.70
CA GLY A 270 -14.83 7.30 18.35
C GLY A 270 -13.49 7.99 18.16
N TRP A 271 -12.98 7.94 16.94
CA TRP A 271 -11.67 8.48 16.58
C TRP A 271 -11.72 9.19 15.24
N MET A 272 -10.98 10.29 15.17
CA MET A 272 -10.88 11.10 13.97
C MET A 272 -9.49 11.70 13.88
N HIS A 273 -9.09 12.12 12.68
CA HIS A 273 -7.78 12.70 12.44
C HIS A 273 -7.89 14.01 11.68
N THR A 274 -7.05 14.97 12.07
CA THR A 274 -6.80 16.21 11.32
C THR A 274 -5.31 16.35 11.10
N SER A 275 -4.90 16.99 10.01
CA SER A 275 -3.49 17.31 9.76
C SER A 275 -2.92 18.16 10.92
N THR A 276 -1.81 17.71 11.50
CA THR A 276 -1.19 18.35 12.68
C THR A 276 0.04 19.18 12.33
N ASN A 277 0.50 19.16 11.07
CA ASN A 277 1.76 19.77 10.60
C ASN A 277 2.97 19.42 11.51
N VAL A 278 2.95 18.23 12.10
CA VAL A 278 4.06 17.74 12.91
C VAL A 278 5.28 17.53 12.04
N ASP A 279 6.45 17.79 12.62
CA ASP A 279 7.72 17.53 11.97
C ASP A 279 7.96 16.01 11.90
N PHE A 280 7.92 15.47 10.68
CA PHE A 280 8.05 14.03 10.39
C PHE A 280 9.18 13.74 9.40
N ILE A 281 9.82 14.78 8.86
CA ILE A 281 10.82 14.69 7.79
C ILE A 281 11.99 15.60 8.14
N ASP A 282 13.18 15.02 8.27
CA ASP A 282 14.43 15.75 8.47
C ASP A 282 15.26 15.76 7.19
N GLU A 283 15.86 16.90 6.88
CA GLU A 283 16.82 17.04 5.78
C GLU A 283 18.24 17.32 6.30
N PHE A 284 19.20 16.59 5.76
CA PHE A 284 20.61 16.65 6.14
C PHE A 284 21.44 17.06 4.92
N VAL A 285 22.04 18.24 4.98
CA VAL A 285 23.01 18.68 3.98
C VAL A 285 24.34 17.96 4.24
N GLU A 286 24.72 17.08 3.32
CA GLU A 286 25.89 16.22 3.45
C GLU A 286 27.14 16.89 2.86
N ASP A 287 28.23 16.93 3.63
CA ASP A 287 29.56 17.31 3.13
C ASP A 287 30.19 16.12 2.41
N VAL A 288 29.93 16.02 1.11
CA VAL A 288 30.33 14.90 0.24
C VAL A 288 31.68 15.17 -0.43
N SER A 289 32.59 14.20 -0.38
CA SER A 289 33.84 14.20 -1.13
C SER A 289 33.92 13.01 -2.09
N PHE A 290 34.61 13.25 -3.22
CA PHE A 290 34.86 12.25 -4.25
C PHE A 290 36.34 11.88 -4.23
N GLU A 291 36.65 10.65 -3.81
CA GLU A 291 38.00 10.08 -3.75
C GLU A 291 38.14 9.00 -4.83
N GLY A 292 38.37 9.43 -6.08
CA GLY A 292 38.31 8.53 -7.24
C GLY A 292 36.87 8.08 -7.50
N GLU A 293 36.62 6.76 -7.50
CA GLU A 293 35.27 6.18 -7.63
C GLU A 293 34.52 6.09 -6.28
N GLN A 294 35.20 6.33 -5.16
CA GLN A 294 34.58 6.28 -3.83
C GLN A 294 33.92 7.62 -3.50
N ILE A 295 32.64 7.55 -3.13
CA ILE A 295 31.88 8.68 -2.61
C ILE A 295 31.82 8.56 -1.09
N ARG A 296 32.24 9.61 -0.39
CA ARG A 296 32.25 9.66 1.07
C ARG A 296 31.54 10.90 1.56
N TYR A 297 31.02 10.87 2.78
CA TYR A 297 30.45 12.02 3.46
C TYR A 297 31.06 12.18 4.85
N ARG A 298 31.18 13.43 5.30
CA ARG A 298 31.71 13.72 6.64
C ARG A 298 30.63 13.50 7.70
N TYR A 299 30.90 12.63 8.67
CA TYR A 299 30.12 12.50 9.90
C TYR A 299 30.97 12.84 11.12
N GLY A 300 30.77 14.03 11.67
CA GLY A 300 31.62 14.56 12.73
C GLY A 300 33.06 14.75 12.24
N LYS A 301 33.96 13.88 12.71
CA LYS A 301 35.38 13.86 12.29
C LYS A 301 35.72 12.71 11.33
N GLU A 302 34.78 11.81 11.09
CA GLU A 302 34.98 10.62 10.26
C GLU A 302 34.50 10.86 8.83
N MET A 303 35.18 10.26 7.85
CA MET A 303 34.67 10.14 6.50
C MET A 303 34.04 8.76 6.35
N ARG A 304 32.74 8.71 6.12
CA ARG A 304 31.97 7.46 5.96
C ARG A 304 31.64 7.23 4.48
N PRO A 305 31.61 5.97 4.01
CA PRO A 305 31.21 5.70 2.63
C PRO A 305 29.72 6.02 2.44
N VAL A 306 29.39 6.67 1.33
CA VAL A 306 28.03 6.69 0.82
C VAL A 306 27.74 5.29 0.27
N GLN A 307 26.64 4.68 0.70
CA GLN A 307 26.19 3.41 0.16
C GLN A 307 25.63 3.66 -1.24
N VAL A 308 26.15 2.91 -2.23
CA VAL A 308 25.72 2.99 -3.62
C VAL A 308 25.09 1.66 -4.00
N SER A 309 23.85 1.71 -4.46
CA SER A 309 23.16 0.58 -5.08
C SER A 309 22.54 1.03 -6.40
N GLU A 310 21.87 0.13 -7.10
CA GLU A 310 21.17 0.47 -8.35
C GLU A 310 19.75 -0.08 -8.31
N VAL A 311 18.84 0.65 -8.95
CA VAL A 311 17.47 0.18 -9.23
C VAL A 311 17.19 0.30 -10.71
N THR A 312 16.60 -0.73 -11.30
CA THR A 312 16.11 -0.69 -12.67
C THR A 312 14.60 -0.57 -12.65
N LEU A 313 14.09 0.53 -13.19
CA LEU A 313 12.67 0.82 -13.31
C LEU A 313 12.21 0.55 -14.74
N GLN A 314 11.01 0.00 -14.88
CA GLN A 314 10.37 -0.18 -16.17
C GLN A 314 9.36 0.94 -16.40
N TYR A 315 9.21 1.37 -17.65
CA TYR A 315 8.22 2.36 -18.04
C TYR A 315 7.63 2.05 -19.41
N LYS A 316 6.39 2.50 -19.62
CA LYS A 316 5.70 2.38 -20.90
C LYS A 316 6.10 3.54 -21.83
N ASP A 317 6.54 3.20 -23.03
CA ASP A 317 6.81 4.13 -24.13
C ASP A 317 6.04 3.66 -25.38
N GLY A 318 4.92 4.32 -25.65
CA GLY A 318 3.93 3.83 -26.62
C GLY A 318 3.42 2.44 -26.22
N ASP A 319 3.60 1.45 -27.10
CA ASP A 319 3.23 0.06 -26.86
C ASP A 319 4.38 -0.80 -26.29
N ALA A 320 5.57 -0.22 -26.09
CA ALA A 320 6.74 -0.94 -25.60
C ALA A 320 6.99 -0.66 -24.12
N LEU A 321 7.42 -1.69 -23.38
CA LEU A 321 8.06 -1.53 -22.07
C LEU A 321 9.55 -1.32 -22.27
N ARG A 322 10.09 -0.26 -21.66
CA ARG A 322 11.51 0.05 -21.62
C ARG A 322 11.99 0.07 -20.18
N SER A 323 13.31 0.03 -20.00
CA SER A 323 13.94 0.08 -18.69
C SER A 323 14.91 1.25 -18.57
N ARG A 324 15.01 1.83 -17.37
CA ARG A 324 16.01 2.81 -17.00
C ARG A 324 16.61 2.44 -15.64
N THR A 325 17.93 2.42 -15.58
CA THR A 325 18.68 2.13 -14.36
C THR A 325 19.12 3.44 -13.71
N PHE A 326 18.90 3.55 -12.41
CA PHE A 326 19.31 4.67 -11.59
C PHE A 326 20.27 4.19 -10.51
N PRO A 327 21.41 4.88 -10.28
CA PRO A 327 22.13 4.70 -9.04
C PRO A 327 21.26 5.22 -7.89
N LEU A 328 21.35 4.59 -6.72
CA LEU A 328 20.76 5.06 -5.48
C LEU A 328 21.87 5.35 -4.49
N TYR A 329 21.82 6.50 -3.83
CA TYR A 329 22.83 6.92 -2.87
C TYR A 329 22.18 7.03 -1.49
N HIS A 330 22.81 6.42 -0.48
CA HIS A 330 22.32 6.45 0.89
C HIS A 330 23.45 6.81 1.86
N THR A 331 23.17 7.74 2.77
CA THR A 331 23.97 7.95 3.98
C THR A 331 23.29 7.24 5.15
N HIS A 332 23.87 7.35 6.35
CA HIS A 332 23.20 6.84 7.54
C HIS A 332 21.97 7.68 7.95
N HIS A 333 21.82 8.90 7.41
CA HIS A 333 20.64 9.73 7.64
C HIS A 333 19.46 9.28 6.78
N GLY A 334 19.71 8.85 5.54
CA GLY A 334 18.69 8.40 4.61
C GLY A 334 19.15 8.38 3.15
N PRO A 335 18.23 8.13 2.20
CA PRO A 335 18.50 8.31 0.78
C PRO A 335 18.82 9.76 0.45
N ILE A 336 19.69 9.96 -0.54
CA ILE A 336 19.90 11.27 -1.17
C ILE A 336 18.72 11.55 -2.09
N THR A 337 18.04 12.67 -1.88
CA THR A 337 16.83 13.02 -2.63
C THR A 337 17.05 14.18 -3.58
N HIS A 338 17.89 15.14 -3.21
CA HIS A 338 18.10 16.34 -3.99
C HIS A 338 19.44 17.03 -3.65
N ARG A 339 19.65 18.24 -4.20
CA ARG A 339 20.79 19.10 -3.90
C ARG A 339 20.32 20.47 -3.40
N LEU A 340 21.12 21.05 -2.51
CA LEU A 340 21.04 22.46 -2.14
C LEU A 340 22.34 23.15 -2.59
N GLY A 341 22.29 23.83 -3.73
CA GLY A 341 23.49 24.27 -4.44
C GLY A 341 24.31 23.07 -4.91
N ASP A 342 25.58 23.01 -4.52
CA ASP A 342 26.47 21.88 -4.84
C ASP A 342 26.38 20.71 -3.83
N ASN A 343 25.74 20.94 -2.67
CA ASN A 343 25.70 19.96 -1.59
C ASN A 343 24.57 18.95 -1.79
N TRP A 344 24.84 17.69 -1.49
CA TRP A 344 23.84 16.62 -1.53
C TRP A 344 22.97 16.69 -0.28
N VAL A 345 21.68 16.38 -0.41
CA VAL A 345 20.75 16.37 0.72
C VAL A 345 20.19 14.96 0.91
N ALA A 346 20.42 14.40 2.10
CA ALA A 346 19.76 13.19 2.55
C ALA A 346 18.44 13.55 3.25
N THR A 347 17.35 12.88 2.89
CA THR A 347 16.04 13.12 3.52
C THR A 347 15.62 11.89 4.30
N ARG A 348 15.39 12.08 5.60
CA ARG A 348 14.96 11.03 6.54
C ARG A 348 13.48 11.18 6.83
N ILE A 349 12.77 10.06 6.82
CA ILE A 349 11.37 9.98 7.25
C ILE A 349 11.27 9.00 8.43
N ASN A 350 10.29 9.21 9.31
CA ASN A 350 10.00 8.25 10.38
C ASN A 350 9.18 7.05 9.85
N TRP A 351 9.86 6.06 9.28
CA TRP A 351 9.22 4.87 8.72
C TRP A 351 9.14 3.71 9.74
N ASP A 352 8.00 3.55 10.40
CA ASP A 352 7.72 2.46 11.36
C ASP A 352 6.38 1.75 11.08
N PRO A 353 6.28 0.99 9.98
CA PRO A 353 5.01 0.48 9.49
C PRO A 353 4.38 -0.56 10.40
N VAL A 354 5.18 -1.36 11.12
CA VAL A 354 4.66 -2.39 12.02
C VAL A 354 3.94 -1.74 13.19
N ASN A 355 4.55 -0.77 13.87
CA ASN A 355 3.89 -0.12 15.01
C ASN A 355 2.72 0.76 14.56
N ALA A 356 2.83 1.42 13.41
CA ALA A 356 1.72 2.18 12.82
C ALA A 356 0.50 1.30 12.52
N LEU A 357 0.68 0.12 11.90
CA LEU A 357 -0.41 -0.84 11.67
C LEU A 357 -0.99 -1.36 12.98
N ARG A 358 -0.12 -1.71 13.94
CA ARG A 358 -0.56 -2.18 15.25
C ARG A 358 -1.47 -1.17 15.92
N GLN A 359 -1.05 0.09 15.98
CA GLN A 359 -1.83 1.17 16.57
C GLN A 359 -3.14 1.40 15.80
N SER A 360 -3.05 1.49 14.48
CA SER A 360 -4.19 1.76 13.60
C SER A 360 -5.30 0.73 13.74
N TYR A 361 -4.94 -0.56 13.71
CA TYR A 361 -5.91 -1.64 13.87
C TYR A 361 -6.42 -1.75 15.30
N THR A 362 -5.53 -1.78 16.29
CA THR A 362 -5.90 -1.98 17.72
C THR A 362 -6.90 -0.92 18.17
N ARG A 363 -6.73 0.33 17.73
CA ARG A 363 -7.62 1.45 18.03
C ARG A 363 -9.09 1.17 17.70
N THR A 364 -9.36 0.40 16.65
CA THR A 364 -10.74 0.09 16.21
C THR A 364 -11.49 -0.82 17.17
N LYS A 365 -10.78 -1.51 18.07
CA LYS A 365 -11.32 -2.50 19.02
C LYS A 365 -11.37 -2.01 20.46
N LEU A 366 -10.90 -0.79 20.73
CA LEU A 366 -10.78 -0.29 22.10
C LEU A 366 -12.14 -0.02 22.73
N LYS A 367 -12.25 -0.33 24.03
CA LYS A 367 -13.53 -0.26 24.76
C LYS A 367 -13.67 0.97 25.63
N ASN A 368 -12.59 1.70 25.86
CA ASN A 368 -12.58 2.84 26.76
C ASN A 368 -11.33 3.70 26.56
N TYR A 369 -11.28 4.81 27.28
CA TYR A 369 -10.18 5.76 27.24
C TYR A 369 -8.87 5.22 27.84
N ASP A 370 -8.94 4.34 28.84
CA ASP A 370 -7.75 3.77 29.49
C ASP A 370 -7.01 2.81 28.55
N GLU A 371 -7.74 2.07 27.70
CA GLU A 371 -7.15 1.24 26.64
C GLU A 371 -6.63 2.08 25.46
N PHE A 372 -7.11 3.31 25.28
CA PHE A 372 -6.67 4.23 24.23
C PHE A 372 -5.37 4.97 24.58
N ARG A 373 -5.17 5.31 25.85
CA ARG A 373 -3.95 5.94 26.35
C ARG A 373 -2.77 4.98 26.37
#